data_AF-A0A259CEQ1-F1
#
_entry.id   AF-A0A259CEQ1-F1
#
_cell.length_a   1.000
_cell.length_b   1.000
_cell.length_c   1.000
_cell.angle_alpha   90.00
_cell.angle_beta   90.00
_cell.angle_gamma   90.00
#
_symmetry.space_group_name_H-M   'P 1'
#
loop_
_entity.id
_entity.type
_entity.pdbx_description
1 polymer ?
#
loop_
_entity_poly.entity_id
_entity_poly.type
_entity_poly.pdbx_seq_one_letter_code
_entity_poly.pdbx_strand_id
1 'polypeptide(L)'
;TDPHSLDPTKRAGRKLSERWRLLFEATREAFLTSTATIGISHKAVRLRILNRMAANAEDMGNMSLAAQLLEQAAKECGDAFTNRRELTGRGGKDFPASPVRIELIALTAQDEGMG
;
A
#
# COMPACT_ATOMS: atom_id res chain seq x y z
N THR A 1 24.60 12.51 3.25
CA THR A 1 24.13 12.20 1.88
C THR A 1 22.67 11.83 1.99
N ASP A 2 21.78 12.49 1.26
CA ASP A 2 20.35 12.18 1.29
C ASP A 2 20.12 10.78 0.70
N PRO A 3 19.57 9.81 1.45
CA PRO A 3 19.32 8.45 0.94
C PRO A 3 18.42 8.42 -0.29
N HIS A 4 17.60 9.46 -0.52
CA HIS A 4 16.75 9.56 -1.70
C HIS A 4 17.50 9.92 -2.99
N SER A 5 18.74 10.40 -2.90
CA SER A 5 19.57 10.74 -4.07
C SER A 5 20.17 9.52 -4.78
N LEU A 6 20.13 8.35 -4.14
CA LEU A 6 20.68 7.08 -4.63
C LEU A 6 19.63 6.15 -5.26
N ASP A 7 18.37 6.59 -5.32
CA ASP A 7 17.26 5.84 -5.89
C ASP A 7 16.93 6.39 -7.30
N PRO A 8 17.33 5.70 -8.39
CA PRO A 8 17.07 6.14 -9.75
C PRO A 8 15.58 6.13 -10.12
N THR A 9 14.72 5.48 -9.32
CA THR A 9 13.25 5.48 -9.54
C THR A 9 12.58 6.79 -9.09
N LYS A 10 13.32 7.64 -8.36
CA LYS A 10 12.82 8.94 -7.85
C LYS A 10 13.37 10.12 -8.63
N ARG A 11 12.62 11.23 -8.63
CA ARG A 11 13.02 12.50 -9.28
C ARG A 11 14.40 13.01 -8.85
N ALA A 12 14.78 12.76 -7.59
CA ALA A 12 16.08 13.14 -7.03
C ALA A 12 17.25 12.33 -7.64
N GLY A 13 17.03 11.06 -7.99
CA GLY A 13 18.04 10.16 -8.58
C GLY A 13 18.17 10.24 -10.10
N ARG A 14 17.46 11.15 -10.79
CA ARG A 14 17.46 11.20 -12.27
C ARG A 14 18.83 11.44 -12.92
N LYS A 15 19.75 12.11 -12.20
CA LYS A 15 21.13 12.41 -12.65
C LYS A 15 22.17 11.45 -12.06
N LEU A 16 21.74 10.32 -11.48
CA LEU A 16 22.64 9.34 -10.90
C LEU A 16 23.52 8.70 -11.99
N SER A 17 24.82 8.58 -11.72
CA SER A 17 25.78 8.00 -12.66
C SER A 17 25.53 6.52 -12.88
N GLU A 18 26.00 6.00 -14.02
CA GLU A 18 25.72 4.63 -14.45
C GLU A 18 26.17 3.57 -13.44
N ARG A 19 27.34 3.75 -12.82
CA ARG A 19 27.85 2.85 -11.77
C ARG A 19 26.86 2.68 -10.62
N TRP A 20 26.25 3.78 -10.17
CA TRP A 20 25.33 3.75 -9.03
C TRP A 20 23.96 3.18 -9.43
N ARG A 21 23.52 3.36 -10.68
CA ARG A 21 22.33 2.67 -11.21
C ARG A 21 22.53 1.15 -11.26
N LEU A 22 23.66 0.70 -11.80
CA LEU A 22 24.01 -0.72 -11.84
C LEU A 22 24.03 -1.34 -10.43
N LEU A 23 24.66 -0.66 -9.46
CA LEU A 23 24.67 -1.12 -8.08
C LEU A 23 23.26 -1.16 -7.47
N PHE A 24 22.43 -0.14 -7.75
CA PHE A 24 21.05 -0.09 -7.29
C PHE A 24 20.23 -1.27 -7.83
N GLU A 25 20.28 -1.53 -9.14
CA GLU A 25 19.51 -2.61 -9.75
C GLU A 25 20.00 -3.98 -9.29
N ALA A 26 21.32 -4.21 -9.20
CA ALA A 26 21.86 -5.45 -8.67
C ALA A 26 21.43 -5.70 -7.21
N THR A 27 21.44 -4.64 -6.38
CA THR A 27 20.99 -4.74 -4.98
C THR A 27 19.48 -4.98 -4.92
N ARG A 28 18.70 -4.33 -5.77
CA ARG A 28 17.24 -4.51 -5.88
C ARG A 28 16.90 -5.95 -6.27
N GLU A 29 17.59 -6.48 -7.28
CA GLU A 29 17.41 -7.85 -7.74
C GLU A 29 17.75 -8.87 -6.63
N ALA A 30 18.90 -8.70 -5.96
CA ALA A 30 19.28 -9.56 -4.84
C ALA A 30 18.27 -9.47 -3.68
N PHE A 31 17.78 -8.27 -3.36
CA PHE A 31 16.76 -8.07 -2.33
C PHE A 31 15.43 -8.73 -2.69
N LEU A 32 14.95 -8.55 -3.93
CA LEU A 32 13.70 -9.17 -4.39
C LEU A 32 13.82 -10.69 -4.43
N THR A 33 14.94 -11.22 -4.91
CA THR A 33 15.20 -12.66 -4.97
C THR A 33 15.25 -13.27 -3.57
N SER A 34 15.99 -12.67 -2.64
CA SER A 34 16.03 -13.13 -1.25
C SER A 34 14.65 -13.05 -0.59
N THR A 35 13.92 -11.94 -0.78
CA THR A 35 12.54 -11.80 -0.27
C THR A 35 11.60 -12.86 -0.84
N ALA A 36 11.74 -13.20 -2.13
CA ALA A 36 10.92 -14.21 -2.79
C ALA A 36 11.11 -15.61 -2.17
N THR A 37 12.26 -15.89 -1.56
CA THR A 37 12.48 -17.16 -0.83
C THR A 37 11.80 -17.20 0.53
N ILE A 38 11.44 -16.05 1.10
CA ILE A 38 10.76 -15.96 2.39
C ILE A 38 9.29 -16.34 2.20
N GLY A 39 8.92 -17.57 2.56
CA GLY A 39 7.57 -18.08 2.35
C GLY A 39 6.45 -17.19 2.94
N ILE A 40 6.65 -16.63 4.15
CA ILE A 40 5.64 -15.76 4.79
C ILE A 40 5.37 -14.47 4.00
N SER A 41 6.25 -14.06 3.07
CA SER A 41 5.99 -12.89 2.22
C SER A 41 4.85 -13.14 1.21
N HIS A 42 4.60 -14.40 0.84
CA HIS A 42 3.63 -14.79 -0.17
C HIS A 42 2.26 -15.11 0.43
N LYS A 43 1.21 -14.44 -0.07
CA LYS A 43 -0.19 -14.64 0.38
C LYS A 43 -0.64 -16.10 0.34
N ALA A 44 -0.35 -16.80 -0.75
CA ALA A 44 -0.72 -18.21 -0.91
C ALA A 44 -0.10 -19.13 0.16
N VAL A 45 1.13 -18.84 0.59
CA VAL A 45 1.83 -19.62 1.62
C VAL A 45 1.23 -19.36 3.00
N ARG A 46 0.99 -18.08 3.34
CA ARG A 46 0.34 -17.72 4.61
C ARG A 46 -1.05 -18.35 4.74
N LEU A 47 -1.88 -18.27 3.70
CA LEU A 47 -3.22 -18.88 3.70
C LEU A 47 -3.17 -20.41 3.87
N ARG A 48 -2.21 -21.10 3.24
CA ARG A 48 -2.01 -22.55 3.47
C ARG A 48 -1.65 -22.86 4.91
N ILE A 49 -0.78 -22.05 5.52
CA ILE A 49 -0.40 -22.21 6.93
C ILE A 49 -1.61 -21.99 7.83
N LEU A 50 -2.35 -20.89 7.65
CA LEU A 50 -3.57 -20.57 8.42
C LEU A 50 -4.61 -21.68 8.32
N ASN A 51 -4.84 -22.24 7.12
CA ASN A 51 -5.76 -23.35 6.92
C ASN A 51 -5.38 -24.59 7.73
N ARG A 52 -4.09 -25.00 7.70
CA ARG A 52 -3.62 -26.13 8.49
C ARG A 52 -3.73 -25.88 9.99
N MET A 53 -3.42 -24.66 10.44
CA MET A 53 -3.51 -24.30 11.85
C MET A 53 -4.97 -24.31 12.32
N ALA A 54 -5.90 -23.85 11.49
CA ALA A 54 -7.33 -23.88 11.79
C ALA A 54 -7.83 -25.32 11.93
N ALA A 55 -7.51 -26.19 10.96
CA ALA A 55 -7.86 -27.62 11.04
C ALA A 55 -7.29 -28.29 12.30
N ASN A 56 -6.01 -28.05 12.61
CA ASN A 56 -5.41 -28.59 13.83
C ASN A 56 -6.09 -28.05 15.10
N ALA A 57 -6.50 -26.77 15.13
CA ALA A 57 -7.19 -26.18 16.27
C ALA A 57 -8.60 -26.78 16.44
N GLU A 58 -9.31 -27.06 15.34
CA GLU A 58 -10.59 -27.77 15.34
C GLU A 58 -10.44 -29.20 15.90
N ASP A 59 -9.44 -29.94 15.42
CA ASP A 59 -9.14 -31.30 15.89
C ASP A 59 -8.83 -31.35 17.40
N MET A 60 -8.17 -30.30 17.92
CA MET A 60 -7.88 -30.13 19.34
C MET A 60 -9.07 -29.61 20.15
N GLY A 61 -10.22 -29.34 19.52
CA GLY A 61 -11.41 -28.78 20.16
C GLY A 61 -11.28 -27.29 20.54
N ASN A 62 -10.23 -26.60 20.11
CA ASN A 62 -9.99 -25.19 20.42
C ASN A 62 -10.68 -24.27 19.40
N MET A 63 -12.01 -24.23 19.48
CA MET A 63 -12.86 -23.48 18.53
C MET A 63 -12.62 -21.96 18.57
N SER A 64 -12.18 -21.42 19.72
CA SER A 64 -11.81 -20.00 19.82
C SER A 64 -10.60 -19.67 18.96
N LEU A 65 -9.56 -20.51 19.01
CA LEU A 65 -8.37 -20.35 18.17
C LEU A 65 -8.68 -20.59 16.70
N ALA A 66 -9.49 -21.61 16.37
CA ALA A 66 -9.93 -21.87 15.01
C ALA A 66 -10.64 -20.66 14.40
N ALA A 67 -11.59 -20.06 15.13
CA ALA A 67 -12.29 -18.85 14.69
C ALA A 67 -11.34 -17.67 14.43
N GLN A 68 -10.34 -17.46 15.30
CA GLN A 68 -9.34 -16.41 15.11
C GLN A 68 -8.49 -16.65 13.86
N LEU A 69 -8.06 -17.89 13.62
CA LEU A 69 -7.26 -18.24 12.43
C LEU A 69 -8.05 -18.08 11.13
N LEU A 70 -9.33 -18.46 11.15
CA LEU A 70 -10.26 -18.23 10.03
C LEU A 70 -10.49 -16.74 9.78
N GLU A 71 -10.62 -15.92 10.83
CA GLU A 71 -10.71 -14.46 10.71
C GLU A 71 -9.45 -13.87 10.06
N GLN A 72 -8.26 -14.32 10.47
CA GLN A 72 -7.01 -13.88 9.84
C GLN A 72 -6.94 -14.28 8.37
N ALA A 73 -7.36 -15.49 8.02
CA ALA A 73 -7.44 -15.92 6.63
C ALA A 73 -8.41 -15.05 5.82
N ALA A 74 -9.57 -14.72 6.39
CA ALA A 74 -10.55 -13.84 5.75
C ALA A 74 -10.00 -12.41 5.54
N LYS A 75 -9.35 -11.83 6.54
CA LYS A 75 -8.67 -10.52 6.45
C LYS A 75 -7.63 -10.51 5.34
N GLU A 76 -6.85 -11.57 5.25
CA GLU A 76 -5.82 -11.70 4.21
C GLU A 76 -6.45 -11.86 2.81
N CYS A 77 -7.51 -12.67 2.68
CA CYS A 77 -8.26 -12.81 1.44
C CYS A 77 -8.88 -11.49 0.97
N GLY A 78 -9.47 -10.73 1.89
CA GLY A 78 -10.09 -9.43 1.64
C GLY A 78 -9.13 -8.24 1.54
N ASP A 79 -7.83 -8.49 1.38
CA ASP A 79 -6.79 -7.47 1.19
C ASP A 79 -6.78 -6.37 2.27
N ALA A 80 -7.19 -6.72 3.50
CA ALA A 80 -7.32 -5.79 4.63
C ALA A 80 -5.99 -5.14 5.05
N PHE A 81 -4.86 -5.75 4.66
CA PHE A 81 -3.51 -5.27 4.95
C PHE A 81 -2.85 -4.56 3.76
N THR A 82 -3.60 -4.28 2.69
CA THR A 82 -3.10 -3.47 1.58
C THR A 82 -3.37 -1.99 1.85
N ASN A 83 -2.52 -1.12 1.31
CA ASN A 83 -2.74 0.34 1.34
C ASN A 83 -3.90 0.79 0.42
N ARG A 84 -4.61 -0.15 -0.21
CA ARG A 84 -5.77 0.12 -1.06
C ARG A 84 -7.00 0.30 -0.17
N ARG A 85 -7.56 1.51 -0.16
CA ARG A 85 -8.91 1.75 0.36
C ARG A 85 -9.87 1.78 -0.80
N GLU A 86 -10.73 0.77 -0.88
CA GLU A 86 -11.93 0.87 -1.70
C GLU A 86 -12.88 1.81 -0.98
N LEU A 87 -12.83 3.06 -1.40
CA LEU A 87 -13.88 4.00 -1.08
C LEU A 87 -15.06 3.55 -1.95
N THR A 88 -16.07 2.93 -1.35
CA THR A 88 -17.41 2.76 -1.93
C THR A 88 -18.44 3.32 -0.97
N GLY A 89 -19.52 3.90 -1.50
CA GLY A 89 -20.70 4.30 -0.74
C GLY A 89 -21.42 3.12 -0.09
N ARG A 90 -22.40 3.42 0.79
CA ARG A 90 -23.14 2.41 1.58
C ARG A 90 -23.71 1.31 0.67
N GLY A 91 -23.32 0.06 0.93
CA GLY A 91 -23.76 -1.12 0.16
C GLY A 91 -23.07 -1.30 -1.20
N GLY A 92 -21.85 -0.77 -1.38
CA GLY A 92 -21.09 -0.91 -2.63
C GLY A 92 -21.54 0.04 -3.75
N LYS A 93 -22.38 1.02 -3.44
CA LYS A 93 -22.84 2.05 -4.39
C LYS A 93 -21.76 3.11 -4.57
N ASP A 94 -21.78 3.83 -5.69
CA ASP A 94 -20.88 4.98 -5.89
C ASP A 94 -21.09 6.05 -4.81
N PHE A 95 -20.06 6.82 -4.49
CA PHE A 95 -20.26 7.99 -3.65
C PHE A 95 -21.09 9.04 -4.38
N PRO A 96 -21.93 9.80 -3.65
CA PRO A 96 -22.48 11.01 -4.22
C PRO A 96 -21.32 11.94 -4.59
N ALA A 97 -21.29 12.39 -5.84
CA ALA A 97 -20.31 13.38 -6.27
C ALA A 97 -20.47 14.62 -5.39
N SER A 98 -19.41 15.00 -4.66
CA SER A 98 -19.41 16.26 -3.92
C SER A 98 -19.56 17.44 -4.90
N PRO A 99 -20.49 18.38 -4.68
CA PRO A 99 -20.62 19.53 -5.57
C PRO A 99 -19.34 20.37 -5.51
N VAL A 100 -18.73 20.62 -6.67
CA VAL A 100 -17.57 21.51 -6.80
C VAL A 100 -18.03 22.94 -6.51
N ARG A 101 -17.48 23.55 -5.45
CA ARG A 101 -17.77 24.94 -5.08
C ARG A 101 -16.70 25.84 -5.70
N ILE A 102 -17.09 26.72 -6.63
CA ILE A 102 -16.22 27.71 -7.26
C ILE A 102 -16.47 29.06 -6.56
N GLU A 103 -15.45 29.60 -5.90
CA GLU A 103 -15.49 30.95 -5.34
C GLU A 103 -14.89 31.93 -6.35
N LEU A 104 -15.72 32.83 -6.89
CA LEU A 104 -15.28 33.87 -7.80
C LEU A 104 -14.79 35.08 -6.97
N ILE A 105 -13.48 35.27 -6.86
CA ILE A 105 -12.91 36.45 -6.21
C ILE A 105 -12.85 37.58 -7.24
N ALA A 106 -13.68 38.60 -7.07
CA ALA A 106 -13.54 39.85 -7.81
C ALA A 106 -12.35 40.63 -7.25
N LEU A 107 -11.30 40.83 -8.05
CA LEU A 107 -10.24 41.78 -7.74
C LEU A 107 -10.79 43.20 -7.93
N THR A 108 -11.09 43.90 -6.84
CA THR A 108 -11.34 45.34 -6.90
C THR A 108 -10.00 46.05 -6.99
N ALA A 109 -9.75 46.74 -8.11
CA ALA A 109 -8.63 47.65 -8.25
C ALA A 109 -8.80 48.79 -7.24
N GLN A 110 -7.84 48.95 -6.33
CA GLN A 110 -7.68 50.17 -5.56
C GLN A 110 -6.97 51.17 -6.47
N ASP A 111 -7.69 52.17 -6.96
CA ASP A 111 -7.09 53.35 -7.56
C ASP A 111 -6.35 54.11 -6.45
N GLU A 112 -5.03 53.91 -6.42
CA GLU A 112 -4.07 54.78 -5.75
C GLU A 112 -4.17 56.17 -6.36
N GLY A 113 -4.36 57.18 -5.51
CA GLY A 113 -4.47 58.57 -5.93
C GLY A 113 -3.19 59.13 -6.54
N MET A 114 -3.35 60.09 -7.45
CA MET A 114 -2.46 61.25 -7.58
C MET A 114 -3.27 62.42 -8.16
N GLY A 115 -3.30 63.53 -7.40
CA GLY A 115 -3.91 64.80 -7.78
C GLY A 115 -4.27 65.62 -6.55
#